data_AF-A0A8S0FYC5-F1
#
_entry.id   AF-A0A8S0FYC5-F1
#
_cell.length_a   1.000
_cell.length_b   1.000
_cell.length_c   1.000
_cell.angle_alpha   90.00
_cell.angle_beta   90.00
_cell.angle_gamma   90.00
#
_symmetry.space_group_name_H-M   'P 1'
#
loop_
_entity.id
_entity.type
_entity.pdbx_description
1 polymer ?
#
loop_
_entity_poly.entity_id
_entity_poly.type
_entity_poly.pdbx_seq_one_letter_code
_entity_poly.pdbx_strand_id
1 'polypeptide(L)'
;MLNLFLKYSANLGANGKVNIAIVGGGATGVELSAELHNAVKQLHSYGYKGLTNEALNVTLVEAGERILPALPPRISAAAHSELTKLGVRVLTQTMVTSADEGGLHTKDGEYIEADLMVWAAGIKAPDFLKDIGGLETNRINQLVVEPTLQTTRDPDIYAIGEDELAARHARVRKGALFRRALRPHIRWQPAQ
;
A
#
# COMPACT_ATOMS: atom_id res chain seq x y z
N MET A 1 1.53 4.27 13.96
CA MET A 1 1.74 2.82 13.83
C MET A 1 2.16 2.18 15.14
N LEU A 2 3.34 2.47 15.70
CA LEU A 2 3.80 1.81 16.95
C LEU A 2 2.82 1.92 18.13
N ASN A 3 2.22 3.09 18.38
CA ASN A 3 1.22 3.25 19.45
C ASN A 3 -0.08 2.45 19.22
N LEU A 4 -0.47 2.24 17.96
CA LEU A 4 -1.65 1.45 17.62
C LEU A 4 -1.33 -0.04 17.78
N PHE A 5 -0.16 -0.45 17.30
CA PHE A 5 0.41 -1.78 17.53
C PHE A 5 0.49 -2.10 19.04
N LEU A 6 1.03 -1.20 19.84
CA LEU A 6 1.12 -1.37 21.30
C LEU A 6 -0.27 -1.46 21.95
N LYS A 7 -1.24 -0.63 21.53
CA LYS A 7 -2.62 -0.68 22.04
C LYS A 7 -3.32 -2.01 21.73
N TYR A 8 -3.16 -2.54 20.52
CA TYR A 8 -3.72 -3.84 20.15
C TYR A 8 -2.97 -4.99 20.83
N SER A 9 -1.65 -4.89 20.98
CA SER A 9 -0.87 -5.87 21.73
C SER A 9 -1.16 -5.88 23.23
N ALA A 10 -1.58 -4.75 23.80
CA ALA A 10 -1.97 -4.66 25.20
C ALA A 10 -3.40 -5.17 25.42
N ASN A 11 -4.24 -5.11 24.38
CA ASN A 11 -5.59 -5.65 24.32
C ASN A 11 -5.66 -6.89 23.43
N LEU A 12 -4.70 -7.81 23.58
CA LEU A 12 -4.69 -9.10 22.88
C LEU A 12 -6.13 -9.62 22.78
N GLY A 13 -6.64 -9.75 21.56
CA GLY A 13 -8.02 -10.16 21.30
C GLY A 13 -8.33 -11.50 21.97
N ALA A 14 -9.59 -11.95 21.89
CA ALA A 14 -10.09 -13.12 22.63
C ALA A 14 -9.23 -14.41 22.57
N ASN A 15 -8.32 -14.53 21.59
CA ASN A 15 -7.40 -15.66 21.38
C ASN A 15 -5.89 -15.37 21.58
N GLY A 16 -5.48 -14.19 22.04
CA GLY A 16 -4.05 -13.92 22.30
C GLY A 16 -3.20 -13.68 21.05
N LYS A 17 -3.81 -13.32 19.92
CA LYS A 17 -3.11 -13.00 18.66
C LYS A 17 -3.61 -11.69 18.05
N VAL A 18 -2.78 -11.05 17.26
CA VAL A 18 -3.10 -9.87 16.45
C VAL A 18 -2.86 -10.20 14.98
N ASN A 19 -3.90 -10.07 14.18
CA ASN A 19 -3.90 -10.30 12.73
C ASN A 19 -3.75 -8.96 12.00
N ILE A 20 -2.69 -8.81 11.21
CA ILE A 20 -2.43 -7.63 10.39
C ILE A 20 -2.45 -8.03 8.92
N ALA A 21 -3.30 -7.41 8.12
CA ALA A 21 -3.31 -7.56 6.67
C ALA A 21 -2.75 -6.31 6.00
N ILE A 22 -1.81 -6.48 5.08
CA ILE A 22 -1.19 -5.41 4.30
C ILE A 22 -1.53 -5.64 2.84
N VAL A 23 -2.22 -4.71 2.21
CA VAL A 23 -2.60 -4.77 0.78
C VAL A 23 -1.58 -4.00 -0.04
N GLY A 24 -0.96 -4.67 -1.02
CA GLY A 24 0.05 -4.13 -1.92
C GLY A 24 1.46 -4.66 -1.65
N GLY A 25 1.95 -5.54 -2.51
CA GLY A 25 3.29 -6.13 -2.48
C GLY A 25 4.39 -5.27 -3.09
N GLY A 26 4.19 -3.94 -3.15
CA GLY A 26 5.24 -2.98 -3.53
C GLY A 26 6.32 -2.84 -2.45
N ALA A 27 7.30 -1.96 -2.69
CA ALA A 27 8.40 -1.72 -1.75
C ALA A 27 7.89 -1.42 -0.32
N THR A 28 6.92 -0.52 -0.21
CA THR A 28 6.31 -0.12 1.08
C THR A 28 5.67 -1.29 1.83
N GLY A 29 4.85 -2.11 1.15
CA GLY A 29 4.17 -3.21 1.82
C GLY A 29 5.12 -4.33 2.25
N VAL A 30 6.15 -4.60 1.44
CA VAL A 30 7.20 -5.57 1.76
C VAL A 30 8.04 -5.12 2.95
N GLU A 31 8.51 -3.87 2.95
CA GLU A 31 9.30 -3.31 4.05
C GLU A 31 8.50 -3.30 5.35
N LEU A 32 7.25 -2.83 5.30
CA LEU A 32 6.38 -2.82 6.47
C LEU A 32 6.15 -4.22 7.06
N SER A 33 5.95 -5.23 6.20
CA SER A 33 5.73 -6.61 6.64
C SER A 33 6.94 -7.15 7.42
N ALA A 34 8.16 -6.88 6.93
CA ALA A 34 9.39 -7.28 7.59
C ALA A 34 9.62 -6.52 8.91
N GLU A 35 9.41 -5.19 8.90
CA GLU A 35 9.65 -4.33 10.06
C GLU A 35 8.71 -4.64 11.24
N LEU A 36 7.47 -5.06 10.98
CA LEU A 36 6.56 -5.49 12.04
C LEU A 36 7.11 -6.69 12.83
N HIS A 37 7.66 -7.70 12.14
CA HIS A 37 8.30 -8.84 12.80
C HIS A 37 9.60 -8.46 13.52
N ASN A 38 10.41 -7.58 12.93
CA ASN A 38 11.62 -7.08 13.60
C ASN A 38 11.29 -6.30 14.88
N ALA A 39 10.26 -5.45 14.85
CA ALA A 39 9.81 -4.67 16.00
C ALA A 39 9.32 -5.58 17.14
N VAL A 40 8.55 -6.63 16.84
CA VAL A 40 8.11 -7.61 17.85
C VAL A 40 9.30 -8.31 18.49
N LYS A 41 10.25 -8.79 17.68
CA LYS A 41 11.45 -9.45 18.19
C LYS A 41 12.26 -8.54 19.12
N GLN A 42 12.37 -7.25 18.80
CA GLN A 42 13.04 -6.27 19.65
C GLN A 42 12.26 -6.02 20.95
N LEU A 43 10.94 -5.81 20.89
CA LEU A 43 10.12 -5.55 22.08
C LEU A 43 10.14 -6.73 23.07
N HIS A 44 10.17 -7.96 22.57
CA HIS A 44 10.36 -9.15 23.40
C HIS A 44 11.69 -9.10 24.17
N SER A 45 12.78 -8.66 23.52
CA SER A 45 14.09 -8.50 24.18
C SER A 45 14.13 -7.43 25.27
N TYR A 46 13.19 -6.47 25.25
CA TYR A 46 13.04 -5.43 26.26
C TYR A 46 12.09 -5.82 27.42
N GLY A 47 11.64 -7.08 27.50
CA GLY A 47 10.90 -7.60 28.65
C GLY A 47 9.37 -7.64 28.52
N TYR A 48 8.82 -7.30 27.35
CA TYR A 48 7.40 -7.50 27.04
C TYR A 48 7.12 -8.97 26.68
N LYS A 49 6.94 -9.81 27.71
CA LYS A 49 6.77 -11.27 27.58
C LYS A 49 5.47 -11.72 26.90
N GLY A 50 4.48 -10.84 26.75
CA GLY A 50 3.19 -11.15 26.12
C GLY A 50 3.16 -11.00 24.59
N LEU A 51 4.23 -10.45 24.00
CA LEU A 51 4.38 -10.21 22.57
C LEU A 51 5.48 -11.12 22.02
N THR A 52 5.12 -12.35 21.71
CA THR A 52 6.01 -13.24 20.96
C THR A 52 5.67 -13.19 19.47
N ASN A 53 6.57 -13.69 18.63
CA ASN A 53 6.28 -13.81 17.19
C ASN A 53 5.05 -14.69 16.92
N GLU A 54 4.67 -15.61 17.82
CA GLU A 54 3.47 -16.43 17.66
C GLU A 54 2.16 -15.65 17.89
N ALA A 55 2.25 -14.47 18.53
CA ALA A 55 1.12 -13.58 18.78
C ALA A 55 0.86 -12.61 17.62
N LEU A 56 1.74 -12.53 16.62
CA LEU A 56 1.60 -11.64 15.47
C LEU A 56 1.46 -12.45 14.17
N ASN A 57 0.30 -12.35 13.53
CA ASN A 57 0.07 -12.90 12.20
C ASN A 57 0.06 -11.77 11.18
N VAL A 58 1.06 -11.72 10.29
CA VAL A 58 1.09 -10.74 9.20
C VAL A 58 0.75 -11.44 7.88
N THR A 59 -0.24 -10.91 7.15
CA THR A 59 -0.58 -11.32 5.79
C THR A 59 -0.30 -10.19 4.82
N LEU A 60 0.56 -10.41 3.83
CA LEU A 60 0.82 -9.49 2.73
C LEU A 60 0.05 -9.96 1.49
N VAL A 61 -0.80 -9.11 0.94
CA VAL A 61 -1.69 -9.43 -0.19
C VAL A 61 -1.29 -8.61 -1.42
N GLU A 62 -1.08 -9.28 -2.55
CA GLU A 62 -0.68 -8.68 -3.83
C GLU A 62 -1.55 -9.25 -4.96
N ALA A 63 -2.10 -8.36 -5.80
CA ALA A 63 -2.98 -8.74 -6.90
C ALA A 63 -2.22 -9.37 -8.08
N GLY A 64 -0.96 -8.98 -8.29
CA GLY A 64 -0.10 -9.52 -9.34
C GLY A 64 0.56 -10.85 -8.97
N GLU A 65 1.26 -11.43 -9.94
CA GLU A 65 1.95 -12.73 -9.80
C GLU A 65 3.09 -12.74 -8.77
N ARG A 66 3.64 -11.57 -8.44
CA ARG A 66 4.81 -11.45 -7.55
C ARG A 66 4.87 -10.12 -6.84
N ILE A 67 5.41 -10.14 -5.62
CA ILE A 67 5.80 -8.93 -4.90
C ILE A 67 6.99 -8.24 -5.58
N LEU A 68 7.16 -6.95 -5.33
CA LEU A 68 8.18 -6.10 -5.94
C LEU A 68 8.21 -6.25 -7.48
N PRO A 69 7.08 -6.10 -8.20
CA PRO A 69 7.01 -6.41 -9.63
C PRO A 69 7.92 -5.50 -10.48
N ALA A 70 8.34 -4.34 -9.96
CA ALA A 70 9.31 -3.45 -10.59
C ALA A 70 10.77 -3.98 -10.55
N LEU A 71 11.07 -4.98 -9.71
CA LEU A 71 12.39 -5.59 -9.59
C LEU A 71 12.49 -6.85 -10.47
N PRO A 72 13.71 -7.36 -10.75
CA PRO A 72 13.88 -8.64 -11.46
C PRO A 72 13.24 -9.83 -10.70
N PRO A 73 12.70 -10.84 -11.40
CA PRO A 73 12.02 -12.00 -10.76
C PRO A 73 12.84 -12.70 -9.69
N ARG A 74 14.16 -12.82 -9.89
CA ARG A 74 15.08 -13.41 -8.91
C ARG A 74 15.06 -12.66 -7.57
N ILE A 75 14.97 -11.34 -7.59
CA ILE A 75 14.94 -10.51 -6.37
C ILE A 75 13.57 -10.60 -5.70
N SER A 76 12.48 -10.58 -6.46
CA SER A 76 11.14 -10.82 -5.93
C SER A 76 11.01 -12.18 -5.24
N ALA A 77 11.54 -13.24 -5.85
CA ALA A 77 11.52 -14.59 -5.28
C ALA A 77 12.35 -14.69 -3.99
N ALA A 78 13.53 -14.05 -3.96
CA ALA A 78 14.34 -13.98 -2.76
C ALA A 78 13.62 -13.24 -1.63
N ALA A 79 13.04 -12.06 -1.91
CA ALA A 79 12.27 -11.29 -0.94
C ALA A 79 11.04 -12.06 -0.42
N HIS A 80 10.33 -12.76 -1.30
CA HIS A 80 9.21 -13.61 -0.91
C HIS A 80 9.68 -14.69 0.07
N SER A 81 10.74 -15.41 -0.26
CA SER A 81 11.30 -16.47 0.59
C SER A 81 11.71 -15.92 1.97
N GLU A 82 12.36 -14.76 2.03
CA GLU A 82 12.73 -14.14 3.30
C GLU A 82 11.51 -13.73 4.14
N LEU A 83 10.48 -13.13 3.54
CA LEU A 83 9.24 -12.81 4.24
C LEU A 83 8.56 -14.08 4.78
N THR A 84 8.49 -15.15 4.00
CA THR A 84 7.93 -16.42 4.46
C THR A 84 8.73 -17.02 5.62
N LYS A 85 10.06 -16.94 5.59
CA LYS A 85 10.92 -17.37 6.71
C LYS A 85 10.71 -16.56 7.97
N LEU A 86 10.37 -15.27 7.84
CA LEU A 86 10.02 -14.41 8.97
C LEU A 86 8.65 -14.74 9.58
N GLY A 87 7.82 -15.54 8.88
CA GLY A 87 6.48 -15.91 9.31
C GLY A 87 5.36 -15.11 8.64
N VAL A 88 5.69 -14.27 7.65
CA VAL A 88 4.68 -13.52 6.88
C VAL A 88 3.97 -14.46 5.90
N ARG A 89 2.64 -14.47 5.93
CA ARG A 89 1.81 -15.13 4.92
C ARG A 89 1.75 -14.23 3.69
N VAL A 90 2.43 -14.60 2.61
CA VAL A 90 2.43 -13.83 1.36
C VAL A 90 1.42 -14.45 0.39
N LEU A 91 0.41 -13.67 0.02
CA LEU A 91 -0.64 -14.04 -0.95
C LEU A 91 -0.44 -13.21 -2.21
N THR A 92 -0.02 -13.85 -3.29
CA THR A 92 0.06 -13.27 -4.64
C THR A 92 -1.11 -13.75 -5.48
N GLN A 93 -1.40 -13.06 -6.59
CA GLN A 93 -2.58 -13.32 -7.42
C GLN A 93 -3.88 -13.21 -6.61
N THR A 94 -3.88 -12.39 -5.57
CA THR A 94 -5.00 -12.23 -4.65
C THR A 94 -5.44 -10.77 -4.69
N MET A 95 -6.53 -10.52 -5.42
CA MET A 95 -7.09 -9.17 -5.54
C MET A 95 -8.10 -8.93 -4.44
N VAL A 96 -7.88 -7.91 -3.62
CA VAL A 96 -8.84 -7.45 -2.61
C VAL A 96 -9.89 -6.57 -3.27
N THR A 97 -11.17 -6.85 -3.01
CA THR A 97 -12.32 -6.13 -3.59
C THR A 97 -13.01 -5.20 -2.60
N SER A 98 -13.04 -5.57 -1.32
CA SER A 98 -13.59 -4.74 -0.25
C SER A 98 -12.96 -5.08 1.11
N ALA A 99 -13.21 -4.21 2.08
CA ALA A 99 -12.87 -4.41 3.47
C ALA A 99 -14.09 -4.09 4.34
N ASP A 100 -14.26 -4.81 5.43
CA ASP A 100 -15.22 -4.50 6.49
C ASP A 100 -14.51 -4.35 7.84
N GLU A 101 -15.24 -4.33 8.96
CA GLU A 101 -14.65 -4.16 10.28
C GLU A 101 -13.75 -5.34 10.70
N GLY A 102 -13.98 -6.54 10.17
CA GLY A 102 -13.29 -7.76 10.57
C GLY A 102 -12.20 -8.23 9.60
N GLY A 103 -12.15 -7.71 8.38
CA GLY A 103 -11.18 -8.20 7.40
C GLY A 103 -11.38 -7.77 5.94
N LEU A 104 -10.68 -8.49 5.06
CA LEU A 104 -10.62 -8.23 3.63
C LEU A 104 -11.38 -9.31 2.85
N HIS A 105 -12.15 -8.88 1.85
CA HIS A 105 -12.78 -9.75 0.86
C HIS A 105 -11.92 -9.77 -0.41
N THR A 106 -11.68 -10.96 -0.93
CA THR A 106 -10.95 -11.14 -2.19
C THR A 106 -11.90 -11.38 -3.36
N LYS A 107 -11.41 -11.15 -4.58
CA LYS A 107 -12.16 -11.38 -5.82
C LYS A 107 -12.58 -12.84 -5.99
N ASP A 108 -11.77 -13.77 -5.50
CA ASP A 108 -12.02 -15.21 -5.60
C ASP A 108 -12.91 -15.75 -4.45
N GLY A 109 -13.41 -14.86 -3.58
CA GLY A 109 -14.33 -15.19 -2.50
C GLY A 109 -13.67 -15.64 -1.19
N GLU A 110 -12.34 -15.65 -1.09
CA GLU A 110 -11.64 -15.83 0.18
C GLU A 110 -11.83 -14.59 1.07
N TYR A 111 -12.05 -14.83 2.37
CA TYR A 111 -12.08 -13.81 3.41
C TYR A 111 -10.82 -13.90 4.28
N ILE A 112 -10.12 -12.77 4.43
CA ILE A 112 -8.88 -12.66 5.22
C ILE A 112 -9.18 -11.86 6.48
N GLU A 113 -9.27 -12.54 7.62
CA GLU A 113 -9.49 -11.92 8.93
C GLU A 113 -8.29 -11.04 9.33
N ALA A 114 -8.56 -9.82 9.80
CA ALA A 114 -7.54 -8.87 10.22
C ALA A 114 -8.07 -7.87 11.27
N ASP A 115 -7.36 -7.73 12.37
CA ASP A 115 -7.60 -6.68 13.38
C ASP A 115 -7.11 -5.31 12.91
N LEU A 116 -6.09 -5.30 12.04
CA LEU A 116 -5.54 -4.11 11.42
C LEU A 116 -5.32 -4.35 9.92
N MET A 117 -5.92 -3.49 9.10
CA MET A 117 -5.73 -3.50 7.65
C MET A 117 -4.94 -2.26 7.23
N VAL A 118 -3.88 -2.47 6.45
CA VAL A 118 -3.00 -1.41 5.94
C VAL A 118 -3.01 -1.42 4.41
N TRP A 119 -3.36 -0.30 3.80
CA TRP A 119 -3.34 -0.14 2.34
C TRP A 119 -2.02 0.49 1.90
N ALA A 120 -1.15 -0.30 1.29
CA ALA A 120 0.12 0.11 0.69
C ALA A 120 0.14 -0.03 -0.84
N ALA A 121 -0.97 -0.45 -1.44
CA ALA A 121 -1.16 -0.51 -2.88
C ALA A 121 -1.43 0.88 -3.47
N GLY A 122 -1.19 1.02 -4.78
CA GLY A 122 -1.47 2.25 -5.51
C GLY A 122 -2.92 2.72 -5.34
N ILE A 123 -3.07 4.02 -5.14
CA ILE A 123 -4.37 4.69 -5.03
C ILE A 123 -4.86 5.09 -6.42
N LYS A 124 -6.18 5.02 -6.62
CA LYS A 124 -6.83 5.57 -7.80
C LYS A 124 -7.20 7.03 -7.52
N ALA A 125 -6.96 7.91 -8.48
CA ALA A 125 -7.37 9.29 -8.38
C ALA A 125 -8.91 9.40 -8.42
N PRO A 126 -9.53 10.39 -7.75
CA PRO A 126 -10.99 10.50 -7.64
C PRO A 126 -11.74 10.39 -8.97
N ASP A 127 -12.93 9.79 -8.97
CA ASP A 127 -13.72 9.56 -10.21
C ASP A 127 -14.06 10.85 -10.96
N PHE A 128 -14.20 11.99 -10.27
CA PHE A 128 -14.49 13.27 -10.91
C PHE A 128 -13.32 13.80 -11.76
N LEU A 129 -12.09 13.33 -11.53
CA LEU A 129 -10.94 13.70 -12.35
C LEU A 129 -11.00 13.04 -13.72
N LYS A 130 -11.72 11.92 -13.85
CA LYS A 130 -11.89 11.25 -15.14
C LYS A 130 -12.50 12.21 -16.14
N ASP A 131 -11.76 12.45 -17.22
CA ASP A 131 -12.15 13.34 -18.32
C ASP A 131 -12.51 14.77 -17.86
N ILE A 132 -11.97 15.22 -16.72
CA ILE A 132 -12.28 16.53 -16.15
C ILE A 132 -11.94 17.63 -17.16
N GLY A 133 -12.94 18.44 -17.52
CA GLY A 133 -12.75 19.52 -18.50
C GLY A 133 -12.25 19.05 -19.88
N GLY A 134 -12.40 17.77 -20.22
CA GLY A 134 -11.90 17.19 -21.47
C GLY A 134 -10.39 16.86 -21.46
N LEU A 135 -9.73 16.99 -20.31
CA LEU A 135 -8.32 16.63 -20.14
C LEU A 135 -8.11 15.12 -20.22
N GLU A 136 -6.94 14.72 -20.70
CA GLU A 136 -6.59 13.31 -20.83
C GLU A 136 -6.30 12.70 -19.45
N THR A 137 -6.91 11.55 -19.16
CA THR A 137 -6.65 10.78 -17.94
C THR A 137 -6.29 9.34 -18.26
N ASN A 138 -5.49 8.71 -17.38
CA ASN A 138 -5.19 7.29 -17.47
C ASN A 138 -6.29 6.43 -16.82
N ARG A 139 -6.11 5.09 -16.81
CA ARG A 139 -7.07 4.13 -16.24
C ARG A 139 -7.34 4.28 -14.74
N ILE A 140 -6.47 4.95 -14.00
CA ILE A 140 -6.64 5.26 -12.57
C ILE A 140 -6.93 6.75 -12.33
N ASN A 141 -7.45 7.44 -13.36
CA ASN A 141 -7.89 8.84 -13.36
C ASN A 141 -6.80 9.88 -13.09
N GLN A 142 -5.52 9.53 -13.20
CA GLN A 142 -4.44 10.52 -13.13
C GLN A 142 -4.39 11.31 -14.45
N LEU A 143 -4.15 12.61 -14.37
CA LEU A 143 -3.95 13.47 -15.53
C LEU A 143 -2.66 13.08 -16.26
N VAL A 144 -2.77 12.94 -17.58
CA VAL A 144 -1.60 12.70 -18.43
C VAL A 144 -0.93 14.04 -18.71
N VAL A 145 0.37 14.12 -18.40
CA VAL A 145 1.15 15.34 -18.58
C VAL A 145 2.42 15.11 -19.38
N GLU A 146 2.92 16.17 -20.00
CA GLU A 146 4.26 16.23 -20.57
C GLU A 146 5.35 16.28 -19.48
N PRO A 147 6.63 16.06 -19.82
CA PRO A 147 7.74 16.25 -18.87
C PRO A 147 7.82 17.65 -18.23
N THR A 148 7.18 18.64 -18.84
CA THR A 148 7.03 20.01 -18.33
C THR A 148 5.88 20.15 -17.32
N LEU A 149 5.18 19.05 -17.00
CA LEU A 149 4.02 18.97 -16.11
C LEU A 149 2.74 19.58 -16.67
N GLN A 150 2.78 20.07 -17.92
CA GLN A 150 1.62 20.56 -18.65
C GLN A 150 0.74 19.40 -19.10
N THR A 151 -0.58 19.56 -19.06
CA THR A 151 -1.48 18.53 -19.61
C THR A 151 -1.29 18.38 -21.11
N THR A 152 -1.52 17.18 -21.65
CA THR A 152 -1.35 16.90 -23.08
C THR A 152 -2.36 17.61 -23.98
N ARG A 153 -3.42 18.20 -23.41
CA ARG A 153 -4.53 18.83 -24.16
C ARG A 153 -4.65 20.33 -23.93
N ASP A 154 -4.08 20.84 -22.84
CA ASP A 154 -4.10 22.26 -22.51
C ASP A 154 -2.74 22.69 -21.90
N PRO A 155 -1.95 23.52 -22.61
CA PRO A 155 -0.63 23.94 -22.16
C PRO A 155 -0.67 24.93 -20.98
N ASP A 156 -1.82 25.53 -20.68
CA ASP A 156 -1.99 26.45 -19.54
C ASP A 156 -2.34 25.70 -18.24
N ILE A 157 -2.67 24.41 -18.33
CA ILE A 157 -3.02 23.56 -17.19
C ILE A 157 -1.85 22.65 -16.85
N TYR A 158 -1.49 22.61 -15.56
CA TYR A 158 -0.41 21.80 -15.01
C TYR A 158 -0.95 20.85 -13.94
N ALA A 159 -0.42 19.64 -13.87
CA ALA A 159 -0.73 18.68 -12.80
C ALA A 159 0.54 18.23 -12.09
N ILE A 160 0.50 18.16 -10.76
CA ILE A 160 1.63 17.78 -9.91
C ILE A 160 1.14 16.93 -8.75
N GLY A 161 1.79 15.80 -8.50
CA GLY A 161 1.52 14.94 -7.33
C GLY A 161 1.01 13.56 -7.72
N GLU A 162 0.33 12.88 -6.79
CA GLU A 162 -0.19 11.52 -6.98
C GLU A 162 -1.28 11.45 -8.09
N ASP A 163 -1.81 12.58 -8.52
CA ASP A 163 -2.80 12.70 -9.60
C ASP A 163 -2.16 12.89 -10.99
N GLU A 164 -0.84 12.72 -11.11
CA GLU A 164 -0.06 12.95 -12.34
C GLU A 164 0.54 11.63 -12.89
N LEU A 165 0.48 11.46 -14.22
CA LEU A 165 1.29 10.48 -14.94
C LEU A 165 2.12 11.18 -16.03
N ALA A 166 3.44 11.22 -15.85
CA ALA A 166 4.36 11.72 -16.86
C ALA A 166 4.35 10.83 -18.12
N ALA A 167 3.97 11.41 -19.26
CA ALA A 167 4.04 10.77 -20.57
C ALA A 167 5.49 10.31 -20.82
N ARG A 168 5.64 9.04 -21.20
CA ARG A 168 6.95 8.39 -21.37
C ARG A 168 7.84 9.24 -22.28
N HIS A 169 8.92 9.82 -21.71
CA HIS A 169 10.28 9.99 -22.26
C HIS A 169 11.25 10.90 -21.43
N ALA A 170 11.03 11.20 -20.15
CA ALA A 170 11.95 12.10 -19.42
C ALA A 170 12.48 11.56 -18.07
N ARG A 171 13.81 11.63 -17.93
CA ARG A 171 14.51 11.60 -16.63
C ARG A 171 14.16 12.87 -15.86
N VAL A 172 13.32 12.78 -14.84
CA VAL A 172 13.00 13.93 -13.98
C VAL A 172 14.14 14.16 -12.98
N ARG A 173 14.87 15.27 -13.12
CA ARG A 173 15.74 15.83 -12.07
C ARG A 173 14.85 16.66 -11.13
N LYS A 174 14.87 16.36 -9.83
CA LYS A 174 14.17 17.13 -8.78
C LYS A 174 14.72 18.56 -8.68
N GLY A 175 13.84 19.55 -8.80
CA GLY A 175 14.08 20.96 -8.43
C GLY A 175 12.75 21.59 -7.98
N ALA A 176 12.76 22.26 -6.82
CA ALA A 176 11.58 22.73 -6.09
C ALA A 176 11.22 24.21 -6.37
N LEU A 177 9.94 24.62 -6.20
CA LEU A 177 9.45 25.61 -5.18
C LEU A 177 8.01 26.19 -5.45
N PHE A 178 7.16 26.16 -4.38
CA PHE A 178 6.08 27.11 -3.90
C PHE A 178 4.81 27.44 -4.73
N ARG A 179 3.62 27.80 -4.19
CA ARG A 179 2.83 27.61 -2.92
C ARG A 179 1.43 28.25 -3.12
N ARG A 180 0.32 27.59 -2.77
CA ARG A 180 -0.81 28.10 -1.91
C ARG A 180 -2.07 27.21 -2.01
N ALA A 181 -2.28 26.48 -0.92
CA ALA A 181 -3.51 26.00 -0.26
C ALA A 181 -4.78 25.70 -1.07
N LEU A 182 -5.28 24.46 -0.91
CA LEU A 182 -6.58 24.16 -0.30
C LEU A 182 -6.55 22.74 0.32
N ARG A 183 -7.14 22.59 1.52
CA ARG A 183 -7.43 21.35 2.26
C ARG A 183 -8.95 21.29 2.49
N PRO A 184 -9.52 20.22 3.09
CA PRO A 184 -9.40 18.80 2.74
C PRO A 184 -10.80 18.15 2.68
N HIS A 185 -11.03 17.15 1.83
CA HIS A 185 -11.97 16.02 2.08
C HIS A 185 -11.72 14.99 0.98
N ILE A 186 -10.81 14.05 1.22
CA ILE A 186 -10.49 12.98 0.27
C ILE A 186 -11.03 11.67 0.86
N ARG A 187 -11.89 11.00 0.08
CA ARG A 187 -12.41 9.66 0.34
C ARG A 187 -11.70 8.72 -0.63
N TRP A 188 -11.00 7.72 -0.13
CA TRP A 188 -10.19 6.80 -0.93
C TRP A 188 -11.05 5.70 -1.56
N GLN A 189 -10.81 5.39 -2.83
CA GLN A 189 -11.32 4.18 -3.49
C GLN A 189 -10.13 3.32 -3.97
N PRO A 190 -10.20 1.98 -3.84
CA PRO A 190 -9.17 1.09 -4.35
C PRO A 190 -9.12 1.10 -5.88
N ALA A 191 -7.93 0.99 -6.45
CA ALA A 191 -7.74 0.79 -7.90
C ALA A 191 -8.17 -0.65 -8.27
N GLN A 192 -9.16 -0.76 -9.16
CA GLN A 192 -9.59 -2.03 -9.76
C GLN A 192 -8.59 -2.51 -10.82
#